data_AF-A0A3D8QKC1-F1
#
_entry.id   AF-A0A3D8QKC1-F1
#
_cell.length_a   1.000
_cell.length_b   1.000
_cell.length_c   1.000
_cell.angle_alpha   90.00
_cell.angle_beta   90.00
_cell.angle_gamma   90.00
#
_symmetry.space_group_name_H-M   'P 1'
#
loop_
_entity.id
_entity.type
_entity.pdbx_description
1 polymer ?
#
loop_
_entity_poly.entity_id
_entity_poly.type
_entity_poly.pdbx_seq_one_letter_code
_entity_poly.pdbx_strand_id
1 'polypeptide(L)'
;MDEFGMGSHSLNSFFGPVVNGSSLTPALSAGGSSGGSAVAVQMGQVFAALGTDTGGSVRLPAAYTGQCGFKPSYGRVSRWGVIPYANSLDTVGFLGQSVADVYKVFGKANRADDRDPSCISSGTRNRSARSWRRKRARNPMAGAKWDLSEVKIGVPVEYNIEELDPAVRTAWKKVLEVLKEQGCRIVPVSLPMTKHALSAYYVIAAAEAMSNLAKYDGVRYGSRTGPSDNAGDVLYSETRGQGFGNEARRRILLGSYTLSSEAIDNYFLKAQKVRRLVQRDFDRVFKLPNPLRDDQQFDISDLDESIAMDNKLGPSQVDYIVCPTAPTLPPKIQDVLKQTPIHSYMNDVFTVPASLAGLPAISIPVPTDIKYEGSDLHMPAGIQLIGQHLDDNSLCHFASDVEGLIKQAVSLVGPGNRHFHQGLKVARESDDTPGDRPRSVVRYHGAPSPLVRYRTVPRPIVPLFSPVATRQEVGDLFGSKPAIAMIASLDPEEVDSLFASTLNQWEQEKRS
;
A
#
# COMPACT_ATOMS: atom_id res chain seq x y z
N MET A 1 -10.81 0.08 -7.03
CA MET A 1 -9.84 -0.49 -6.07
C MET A 1 -9.93 -1.99 -6.14
N ASP A 2 -8.93 -2.73 -5.67
CA ASP A 2 -9.14 -4.15 -5.38
C ASP A 2 -10.26 -4.31 -4.34
N GLU A 3 -11.09 -5.32 -4.52
CA GLU A 3 -12.24 -5.66 -3.67
C GLU A 3 -11.80 -5.78 -2.20
N PHE A 4 -12.50 -5.07 -1.31
CA PHE A 4 -12.16 -4.97 0.12
C PHE A 4 -10.71 -4.55 0.44
N GLY A 5 -10.01 -3.93 -0.53
CA GLY A 5 -8.62 -3.51 -0.37
C GLY A 5 -7.60 -4.64 -0.56
N MET A 6 -8.04 -5.83 -1.00
CA MET A 6 -7.23 -7.04 -1.07
C MET A 6 -6.63 -7.26 -2.46
N GLY A 7 -5.42 -6.73 -2.66
CA GLY A 7 -4.64 -6.90 -3.88
C GLY A 7 -3.63 -5.76 -4.06
N SER A 8 -2.67 -5.99 -4.96
CA SER A 8 -1.53 -5.09 -5.17
C SER A 8 -1.50 -4.50 -6.59
N HIS A 9 -2.56 -4.73 -7.39
CA HIS A 9 -2.62 -4.29 -8.80
C HIS A 9 -3.95 -3.66 -9.25
N SER A 10 -4.97 -3.58 -8.41
CA SER A 10 -6.33 -3.10 -8.76
C SER A 10 -6.99 -3.90 -9.89
N LEU A 11 -6.70 -5.20 -9.95
CA LEU A 11 -7.26 -6.14 -10.94
C LEU A 11 -8.45 -6.91 -10.36
N ASN A 12 -8.50 -7.10 -9.03
CA ASN A 12 -9.56 -7.83 -8.35
C ASN A 12 -10.75 -6.90 -8.06
N SER A 13 -11.33 -6.29 -9.09
CA SER A 13 -12.46 -5.36 -8.93
C SER A 13 -13.70 -5.94 -9.61
N PHE A 14 -14.81 -6.01 -8.87
CA PHE A 14 -16.10 -6.44 -9.41
C PHE A 14 -16.53 -5.61 -10.64
N PHE A 15 -16.16 -4.33 -10.66
CA PHE A 15 -16.50 -3.39 -11.75
C PHE A 15 -15.50 -3.41 -12.91
N GLY A 16 -14.49 -4.28 -12.86
CA GLY A 16 -13.41 -4.35 -13.83
C GLY A 16 -12.11 -3.70 -13.35
N PRO A 17 -10.99 -4.07 -13.99
CA PRO A 17 -9.64 -3.69 -13.55
C PRO A 17 -9.34 -2.21 -13.80
N VAL A 18 -8.41 -1.66 -13.01
CA VAL A 18 -7.85 -0.33 -13.24
C VAL A 18 -6.55 -0.44 -14.02
N VAL A 19 -6.44 0.31 -15.12
CA VAL A 19 -5.23 0.38 -15.96
C VAL A 19 -4.48 1.68 -15.69
N ASN A 20 -3.15 1.61 -15.73
CA ASN A 20 -2.29 2.79 -15.63
C ASN A 20 -2.61 3.80 -16.75
N GLY A 21 -2.81 5.08 -16.40
CA GLY A 21 -3.19 6.11 -17.36
C GLY A 21 -2.10 6.48 -18.36
N SER A 22 -0.83 6.13 -18.08
CA SER A 22 0.30 6.45 -18.96
C SER A 22 0.52 5.45 -20.09
N SER A 23 -0.08 4.24 -20.04
CA SER A 23 -0.04 3.29 -21.15
C SER A 23 -1.21 2.30 -21.11
N LEU A 24 -2.00 2.32 -22.19
CA LEU A 24 -3.12 1.40 -22.42
C LEU A 24 -2.72 0.21 -23.30
N THR A 25 -1.67 0.36 -24.13
CA THR A 25 -1.16 -0.67 -25.03
C THR A 25 0.38 -0.59 -25.07
N PRO A 26 1.09 -1.51 -24.39
CA PRO A 26 0.56 -2.57 -23.54
C PRO A 26 -0.09 -2.00 -22.27
N ALA A 27 -1.17 -2.62 -21.81
CA ALA A 27 -1.84 -2.22 -20.58
C ALA A 27 -0.92 -2.49 -19.37
N LEU A 28 -0.59 -1.45 -18.61
CA LEU A 28 0.25 -1.54 -17.43
C LEU A 28 -0.57 -1.51 -16.14
N SER A 29 -0.04 -2.15 -15.09
CA SER A 29 -0.65 -2.12 -13.77
C SER A 29 -0.66 -0.70 -13.20
N ALA A 30 -1.79 -0.33 -12.60
CA ALA A 30 -1.92 0.89 -11.80
C ALA A 30 -1.43 0.71 -10.34
N GLY A 31 -1.01 -0.50 -9.96
CA GLY A 31 -0.80 -0.87 -8.57
C GLY A 31 -2.12 -1.01 -7.80
N GLY A 32 -2.06 -1.44 -6.54
CA GLY A 32 -3.25 -1.67 -5.73
C GLY A 32 -3.01 -1.59 -4.24
N SER A 33 -4.08 -1.48 -3.45
CA SER A 33 -5.49 -1.52 -3.87
C SER A 33 -6.08 -0.17 -4.29
N SER A 34 -5.42 0.95 -3.99
CA SER A 34 -5.91 2.30 -4.33
C SER A 34 -5.55 2.76 -5.76
N GLY A 35 -5.46 1.84 -6.74
CA GLY A 35 -5.08 2.17 -8.13
C GLY A 35 -6.01 3.16 -8.80
N GLY A 36 -7.32 3.07 -8.55
CA GLY A 36 -8.30 4.03 -9.08
C GLY A 36 -8.06 5.46 -8.56
N SER A 37 -7.71 5.61 -7.29
CA SER A 37 -7.35 6.90 -6.69
C SER A 37 -6.08 7.48 -7.32
N ALA A 38 -5.08 6.63 -7.56
CA ALA A 38 -3.82 7.02 -8.19
C ALA A 38 -4.02 7.46 -9.64
N VAL A 39 -4.77 6.69 -10.43
CA VAL A 39 -5.07 7.01 -11.83
C VAL A 39 -5.94 8.26 -11.95
N ALA A 40 -6.90 8.49 -11.05
CA ALA A 40 -7.69 9.72 -11.06
C ALA A 40 -6.83 10.99 -10.90
N VAL A 41 -5.80 10.94 -10.05
CA VAL A 41 -4.82 12.02 -9.89
C VAL A 41 -3.90 12.12 -11.12
N GLN A 42 -3.38 10.97 -11.60
CA GLN A 42 -2.51 10.87 -12.77
C GLN A 42 -3.16 11.49 -14.02
N MET A 43 -4.45 11.24 -14.21
CA MET A 43 -5.23 11.74 -15.35
C MET A 43 -5.77 13.16 -15.14
N GLY A 44 -5.42 13.83 -14.03
CA GLY A 44 -5.87 15.19 -13.72
C GLY A 44 -7.38 15.32 -13.51
N GLN A 45 -8.08 14.22 -13.21
CA GLN A 45 -9.53 14.22 -12.96
C GLN A 45 -9.86 14.86 -11.61
N VAL A 46 -8.93 14.77 -10.66
CA VAL A 46 -9.04 15.33 -9.31
C VAL A 46 -7.72 16.00 -8.90
N PHE A 47 -7.83 16.99 -8.02
CA PHE A 47 -6.66 17.67 -7.43
C PHE A 47 -5.81 16.72 -6.56
N ALA A 48 -6.49 15.91 -5.77
CA ALA A 48 -5.91 14.91 -4.88
C ALA A 48 -6.97 13.83 -4.61
N ALA A 49 -6.53 12.64 -4.22
CA ALA A 49 -7.42 11.54 -3.89
C ALA A 49 -7.10 10.94 -2.51
N LEU A 50 -8.11 10.34 -1.90
CA LEU A 50 -7.93 9.49 -0.72
C LEU A 50 -7.74 8.05 -1.16
N GLY A 51 -6.97 7.30 -0.38
CA GLY A 51 -6.88 5.85 -0.46
C GLY A 51 -6.72 5.25 0.93
N THR A 52 -6.58 3.93 0.99
CA THR A 52 -6.27 3.20 2.21
C THR A 52 -5.00 2.41 1.99
N ASP A 53 -4.07 2.46 2.93
CA ASP A 53 -2.80 1.75 2.89
C ASP A 53 -2.72 0.79 4.08
N THR A 54 -2.80 -0.50 3.79
CA THR A 54 -2.73 -1.57 4.79
C THR A 54 -1.36 -2.25 4.74
N GLY A 55 -0.89 -2.61 3.54
CA GLY A 55 0.46 -3.16 3.30
C GLY A 55 1.33 -2.25 2.45
N GLY A 56 0.75 -1.63 1.42
CA GLY A 56 1.39 -0.65 0.54
C GLY A 56 0.38 0.13 -0.31
N SER A 57 -0.90 0.03 0.04
CA SER A 57 -2.00 0.19 -0.90
C SER A 57 -2.30 1.63 -1.33
N VAL A 58 -1.54 2.61 -0.86
CA VAL A 58 -1.47 3.99 -1.38
C VAL A 58 -0.11 4.24 -2.04
N ARG A 59 0.96 3.81 -1.39
CA ARG A 59 2.35 4.05 -1.83
C ARG A 59 2.69 3.31 -3.12
N LEU A 60 2.31 2.04 -3.23
CA LEU A 60 2.55 1.21 -4.42
C LEU A 60 1.82 1.74 -5.66
N PRO A 61 0.49 2.04 -5.62
CA PRO A 61 -0.16 2.72 -6.73
C PRO A 61 0.47 4.05 -7.13
N ALA A 62 0.89 4.85 -6.14
CA ALA A 62 1.55 6.12 -6.41
C ALA A 62 2.89 5.93 -7.13
N ALA A 63 3.69 4.95 -6.70
CA ALA A 63 4.93 4.56 -7.37
C ALA A 63 4.68 4.16 -8.83
N TYR A 64 3.67 3.32 -9.10
CA TYR A 64 3.43 2.82 -10.45
C TYR A 64 2.81 3.85 -11.39
N THR A 65 2.06 4.82 -10.86
CA THR A 65 1.39 5.86 -11.66
C THR A 65 2.16 7.18 -11.70
N GLY A 66 3.36 7.23 -11.10
CA GLY A 66 4.20 8.43 -11.09
C GLY A 66 3.62 9.58 -10.26
N GLN A 67 2.87 9.26 -9.21
CA GLN A 67 2.25 10.23 -8.32
C GLN A 67 2.94 10.25 -6.95
N CYS A 68 2.67 11.27 -6.14
CA CYS A 68 3.04 11.27 -4.73
C CYS A 68 1.98 10.53 -3.92
N GLY A 69 2.40 9.58 -3.07
CA GLY A 69 1.50 8.79 -2.24
C GLY A 69 1.96 8.76 -0.79
N PHE A 70 1.16 9.31 0.12
CA PHE A 70 1.49 9.41 1.53
C PHE A 70 0.60 8.54 2.40
N LYS A 71 1.22 7.64 3.15
CA LYS A 71 0.63 6.94 4.28
C LYS A 71 1.09 7.62 5.57
N PRO A 72 0.20 8.30 6.31
CA PRO A 72 0.52 8.84 7.62
C PRO A 72 0.91 7.77 8.64
N SER A 73 1.30 8.24 9.82
CA SER A 73 1.39 7.43 11.03
C SER A 73 0.04 6.77 11.32
N TYR A 74 0.05 5.52 11.78
CA TYR A 74 -1.17 4.85 12.19
C TYR A 74 -1.90 5.66 13.27
N GLY A 75 -3.23 5.79 13.15
CA GLY A 75 -4.05 6.59 14.07
C GLY A 75 -3.95 8.11 13.88
N ARG A 76 -3.17 8.61 12.90
CA ARG A 76 -3.06 10.07 12.65
C ARG A 76 -4.31 10.67 12.01
N VAL A 77 -4.99 9.88 11.18
CA VAL A 77 -6.24 10.21 10.50
C VAL A 77 -7.29 9.19 10.95
N SER A 78 -8.49 9.67 11.24
CA SER A 78 -9.62 8.83 11.69
C SER A 78 -9.95 7.76 10.67
N ARG A 79 -10.23 6.56 11.15
CA ARG A 79 -10.78 5.44 10.38
C ARG A 79 -12.30 5.32 10.54
N TRP A 80 -12.94 6.24 11.26
CA TRP A 80 -14.40 6.27 11.35
C TRP A 80 -15.02 6.45 9.97
N GLY A 81 -15.83 5.49 9.53
CA GLY A 81 -16.43 5.45 8.19
C GLY A 81 -15.59 4.74 7.12
N VAL A 82 -14.37 4.29 7.45
CA VAL A 82 -13.55 3.45 6.56
C VAL A 82 -14.01 2.00 6.69
N ILE A 83 -14.28 1.34 5.56
CA ILE A 83 -14.59 -0.08 5.54
C ILE A 83 -13.33 -0.85 5.97
N PRO A 84 -13.37 -1.65 7.06
CA PRO A 84 -12.17 -2.26 7.61
C PRO A 84 -11.71 -3.45 6.77
N TYR A 85 -10.41 -3.48 6.48
CA TYR A 85 -9.69 -4.66 6.00
C TYR A 85 -8.93 -5.28 7.17
N ALA A 86 -7.85 -4.65 7.64
CA ALA A 86 -7.09 -5.06 8.81
C ALA A 86 -6.94 -3.87 9.77
N ASN A 87 -7.78 -3.80 10.80
CA ASN A 87 -7.89 -2.66 11.71
C ASN A 87 -6.56 -2.18 12.29
N SER A 88 -5.65 -3.11 12.60
CA SER A 88 -4.38 -2.75 13.22
C SER A 88 -3.34 -2.18 12.25
N LEU A 89 -3.66 -2.13 10.95
CA LEU A 89 -2.76 -1.75 9.86
C LEU A 89 -3.37 -0.67 8.96
N ASP A 90 -4.68 -0.74 8.71
CA ASP A 90 -5.41 0.18 7.84
C ASP A 90 -5.12 1.63 8.19
N THR A 91 -4.64 2.39 7.21
CA THR A 91 -4.36 3.81 7.36
C THR A 91 -4.93 4.57 6.18
N VAL A 92 -5.73 5.62 6.43
CA VAL A 92 -6.16 6.53 5.35
C VAL A 92 -4.94 7.28 4.83
N GLY A 93 -4.68 7.17 3.53
CA GLY A 93 -3.59 7.85 2.85
C GLY A 93 -4.06 8.81 1.76
N PHE A 94 -3.11 9.55 1.20
CA PHE A 94 -3.35 10.68 0.32
C PHE A 94 -2.51 10.54 -0.95
N LEU A 95 -3.12 10.79 -2.10
CA LEU A 95 -2.44 10.83 -3.39
C LEU A 95 -2.58 12.21 -4.02
N GLY A 96 -1.52 12.69 -4.64
CA GLY A 96 -1.46 14.00 -5.30
C GLY A 96 -0.32 14.06 -6.31
N GLN A 97 -0.33 15.07 -7.17
CA GLN A 97 0.72 15.28 -8.17
C GLN A 97 2.05 15.74 -7.56
N SER A 98 2.00 16.30 -6.35
CA SER A 98 3.16 16.76 -5.60
C SER A 98 3.03 16.47 -4.11
N VAL A 99 4.15 16.50 -3.39
CA VAL A 99 4.15 16.38 -1.92
C VAL A 99 3.37 17.53 -1.29
N ALA A 100 3.44 18.73 -1.88
CA ALA A 100 2.70 19.90 -1.42
C ALA A 100 1.17 19.69 -1.50
N ASP A 101 0.67 19.04 -2.55
CA ASP A 101 -0.78 18.81 -2.72
C ASP A 101 -1.29 17.75 -1.74
N VAL A 102 -0.53 16.67 -1.58
CA VAL A 102 -0.76 15.66 -0.54
C VAL A 102 -0.80 16.31 0.84
N TYR A 103 0.19 17.15 1.16
CA TYR A 103 0.31 17.80 2.46
C TYR A 103 -0.86 18.74 2.77
N LYS A 104 -1.36 19.49 1.76
CA LYS A 104 -2.56 20.35 1.91
C LYS A 104 -3.78 19.54 2.35
N VAL A 105 -4.03 18.39 1.74
CA VAL A 105 -5.19 17.53 2.09
C VAL A 105 -4.97 16.85 3.45
N PHE A 106 -3.78 16.29 3.68
CA PHE A 106 -3.41 15.71 4.97
C PHE A 106 -3.61 16.71 6.12
N GLY A 107 -3.17 17.96 5.96
CA GLY A 107 -3.32 19.01 6.98
C GLY A 107 -4.78 19.31 7.38
N LYS A 108 -5.75 19.01 6.50
CA LYS A 108 -7.18 19.12 6.81
C LYS A 108 -7.70 17.88 7.55
N ALA A 109 -7.26 16.69 7.14
CA ALA A 109 -7.69 15.41 7.70
C ALA A 109 -7.00 15.02 9.03
N ASN A 110 -5.83 15.59 9.32
CA ASN A 110 -5.00 15.30 10.49
C ASN A 110 -5.62 15.86 11.79
N ARG A 111 -6.70 15.23 12.26
CA ARG A 111 -7.45 15.60 13.47
C ARG A 111 -7.68 14.37 14.36
N ALA A 112 -7.80 14.61 15.67
CA ALA A 112 -8.32 13.60 16.58
C ALA A 112 -9.83 13.43 16.34
N ASP A 113 -10.34 12.22 16.55
CA ASP A 113 -11.76 11.89 16.38
C ASP A 113 -12.17 10.87 17.45
N ASP A 114 -13.06 11.28 18.36
CA ASP A 114 -13.48 10.45 19.49
C ASP A 114 -14.36 9.26 19.07
N ARG A 115 -14.83 9.23 17.81
CA ARG A 115 -15.58 8.09 17.24
C ARG A 115 -14.66 6.96 16.79
N ASP A 116 -13.37 7.23 16.64
CA ASP A 116 -12.36 6.22 16.31
C ASP A 116 -11.46 5.97 17.53
N PRO A 117 -11.61 4.84 18.24
CA PRO A 117 -10.82 4.55 19.44
C PRO A 117 -9.33 4.35 19.15
N SER A 118 -8.95 4.15 17.89
CA SER A 118 -7.55 4.07 17.47
C SER A 118 -6.95 5.41 17.03
N CYS A 119 -7.78 6.45 16.91
CA CYS A 119 -7.31 7.77 16.52
C CYS A 119 -6.51 8.39 17.68
N ILE A 120 -5.31 8.89 17.38
CA ILE A 120 -4.42 9.46 18.38
C ILE A 120 -5.07 10.73 18.94
N SER A 121 -5.24 10.78 20.26
CA SER A 121 -5.88 11.90 20.95
C SER A 121 -5.08 13.21 20.81
N SER A 122 -5.78 14.34 20.89
CA SER A 122 -5.16 15.67 20.89
C SER A 122 -4.08 15.82 21.97
N GLY A 123 -4.28 15.22 23.14
CA GLY A 123 -3.30 15.21 24.24
C GLY A 123 -1.99 14.53 23.85
N THR A 124 -2.06 13.33 23.27
CA THR A 124 -0.87 12.60 22.80
C THR A 124 -0.17 13.36 21.68
N ARG A 125 -0.91 13.91 20.70
CA ARG A 125 -0.34 14.74 19.62
C ARG A 125 0.47 15.93 20.16
N ASN A 126 -0.09 16.64 21.14
CA ASN A 126 0.54 17.81 21.76
C ASN A 126 1.77 17.44 22.60
N ARG A 127 1.78 16.28 23.26
CA ARG A 127 2.96 15.78 23.98
C ARG A 127 4.09 15.44 23.01
N SER A 128 3.82 14.68 21.95
CA SER A 128 4.82 14.31 20.94
C SER A 128 5.42 15.53 20.25
N ALA A 129 4.59 16.49 19.83
CA ALA A 129 5.05 17.71 19.19
C ALA A 129 5.97 18.55 20.10
N ARG A 130 5.71 18.61 21.40
CA ARG A 130 6.59 19.30 22.38
C ARG A 130 7.91 18.56 22.61
N SER A 131 7.87 17.23 22.68
CA SER A 131 9.07 16.40 22.84
C SER A 131 10.05 16.61 21.67
N TRP A 132 9.53 16.60 20.45
CA TRP A 132 10.37 16.68 19.25
C TRP A 132 10.90 18.06 18.95
N ARG A 133 10.17 19.13 19.28
CA ARG A 133 10.69 20.49 19.20
C ARG A 133 11.99 20.66 20.00
N ARG A 134 12.16 19.90 21.08
CA ARG A 134 13.39 19.91 21.90
C ARG A 134 14.50 19.01 21.35
N LYS A 135 14.16 17.95 20.62
CA LYS A 135 15.10 16.91 20.15
C LYS A 135 15.58 17.11 18.71
N ARG A 136 14.86 17.87 17.88
CA ARG A 136 15.31 18.22 16.52
C ARG A 136 16.19 19.47 16.56
N ALA A 137 17.41 19.34 16.02
CA ALA A 137 18.16 20.50 15.57
C ALA A 137 17.31 21.21 14.51
N ARG A 138 16.95 22.47 14.78
CA ARG A 138 16.39 23.45 13.83
C ARG A 138 15.48 22.86 12.73
N ASN A 139 14.28 22.38 13.09
CA ASN A 139 13.19 22.47 12.12
C ASN A 139 12.93 23.97 11.91
N PRO A 140 13.12 24.51 10.70
CA PRO A 140 12.87 25.92 10.51
C PRO A 140 11.40 26.20 10.81
N MET A 141 11.11 27.38 11.37
CA MET A 141 9.74 27.90 11.39
C MET A 141 9.12 27.76 9.99
N ALA A 142 7.80 27.59 9.92
CA ALA A 142 7.06 27.48 8.68
C ALA A 142 7.56 28.50 7.64
N GLY A 143 8.19 28.01 6.56
CA GLY A 143 8.70 28.82 5.46
C GLY A 143 10.23 28.88 5.28
N ALA A 144 11.05 28.39 6.22
CA ALA A 144 12.50 28.32 6.02
C ALA A 144 12.96 26.94 5.50
N LYS A 145 13.95 26.94 4.59
CA LYS A 145 14.53 25.73 3.99
C LYS A 145 15.23 24.88 5.04
N TRP A 146 15.09 23.56 4.95
CA TRP A 146 15.87 22.64 5.76
C TRP A 146 17.36 22.81 5.50
N ASP A 147 18.14 22.82 6.57
CA ASP A 147 19.58 22.63 6.46
C ASP A 147 19.85 21.13 6.31
N LEU A 148 20.00 20.71 5.06
CA LEU A 148 20.19 19.30 4.71
C LEU A 148 21.55 18.75 5.18
N SER A 149 22.52 19.62 5.51
CA SER A 149 23.84 19.20 5.99
C SER A 149 23.80 18.51 7.36
N GLU A 150 22.76 18.76 8.15
CA GLU A 150 22.54 18.16 9.46
C GLU A 150 21.67 16.90 9.42
N VAL A 151 21.17 16.50 8.24
CA VAL A 151 20.25 15.37 8.09
C VAL A 151 21.02 14.09 7.84
N LYS A 152 20.76 13.07 8.65
CA LYS A 152 21.29 11.72 8.43
C LYS A 152 20.22 10.81 7.81
N ILE A 153 20.56 10.19 6.68
CA ILE A 153 19.69 9.30 5.92
C ILE A 153 20.17 7.86 6.04
N GLY A 154 19.26 6.97 6.45
CA GLY A 154 19.48 5.54 6.51
C GLY A 154 19.14 4.85 5.19
N VAL A 155 20.02 3.95 4.77
CA VAL A 155 19.86 3.05 3.62
C VAL A 155 19.79 1.62 4.15
N PRO A 156 18.61 0.97 4.15
CA PRO A 156 18.47 -0.38 4.70
C PRO A 156 19.19 -1.39 3.81
N VAL A 157 20.10 -2.16 4.39
CA VAL A 157 20.86 -3.17 3.64
C VAL A 157 19.95 -4.28 3.11
N GLU A 158 18.92 -4.65 3.88
CA GLU A 158 17.95 -5.69 3.54
C GLU A 158 17.02 -5.30 2.38
N TYR A 159 16.98 -4.02 2.00
CA TYR A 159 16.15 -3.54 0.89
C TYR A 159 16.89 -3.60 -0.46
N ASN A 160 18.19 -3.88 -0.44
CA ASN A 160 19.02 -4.01 -1.64
C ASN A 160 19.05 -5.46 -2.16
N ILE A 161 17.86 -6.02 -2.41
CA ILE A 161 17.67 -7.41 -2.85
C ILE A 161 18.19 -7.64 -4.29
N GLU A 162 18.40 -8.90 -4.66
CA GLU A 162 18.88 -9.28 -6.01
C GLU A 162 17.82 -8.96 -7.08
N GLU A 163 16.55 -9.20 -6.75
CA GLU A 163 15.37 -9.06 -7.61
C GLU A 163 14.99 -7.60 -7.89
N LEU A 164 15.67 -6.63 -7.27
CA LEU A 164 15.41 -5.21 -7.46
C LEU A 164 15.81 -4.80 -8.89
N ASP A 165 14.82 -4.35 -9.65
CA ASP A 165 14.96 -3.90 -11.03
C ASP A 165 16.11 -2.88 -11.17
N PRO A 166 17.05 -3.07 -12.12
CA PRO A 166 18.18 -2.16 -12.32
C PRO A 166 17.79 -0.68 -12.50
N ALA A 167 16.65 -0.40 -13.16
CA ALA A 167 16.16 0.96 -13.34
C ALA A 167 15.70 1.57 -12.01
N VAL A 168 15.04 0.79 -11.16
CA VAL A 168 14.64 1.21 -9.81
C VAL A 168 15.88 1.43 -8.93
N ARG A 169 16.86 0.53 -8.98
CA ARG A 169 18.13 0.67 -8.26
C ARG A 169 18.89 1.93 -8.68
N THR A 170 18.90 2.23 -9.97
CA THR A 170 19.53 3.44 -10.53
C THR A 170 18.82 4.70 -10.06
N ALA A 171 17.48 4.72 -10.09
CA ALA A 171 16.70 5.83 -9.57
C ALA A 171 16.94 6.05 -8.06
N TRP A 172 17.03 4.98 -7.28
CA TRP A 172 17.33 5.06 -5.85
C TRP A 172 18.72 5.64 -5.59
N LYS A 173 19.75 5.15 -6.29
CA LYS A 173 21.11 5.70 -6.23
C LYS A 173 21.14 7.19 -6.54
N LYS A 174 20.45 7.60 -7.61
CA LYS A 174 20.36 9.02 -8.01
C LYS A 174 19.77 9.90 -6.91
N VAL A 175 18.73 9.45 -6.21
CA VAL A 175 18.18 10.20 -5.06
C VAL A 175 19.20 10.32 -3.94
N LEU A 176 19.91 9.24 -3.61
CA LEU A 176 20.93 9.26 -2.56
C LEU A 176 22.11 10.17 -2.93
N GLU A 177 22.54 10.19 -4.19
CA GLU A 177 23.57 11.08 -4.72
C GLU A 177 23.17 12.55 -4.59
N VAL A 178 21.96 12.90 -5.04
CA VAL A 178 21.42 14.26 -4.91
C VAL A 178 21.37 14.69 -3.44
N LEU A 179 20.92 13.83 -2.54
CA LEU A 179 20.89 14.15 -1.11
C LEU A 179 22.31 14.34 -0.54
N LYS A 180 23.27 13.51 -0.94
CA LYS A 180 24.66 13.62 -0.54
C LYS A 180 25.30 14.93 -1.03
N GLU A 181 25.01 15.35 -2.27
CA GLU A 181 25.48 16.62 -2.84
C GLU A 181 24.92 17.84 -2.09
N GLN A 182 23.72 17.73 -1.51
CA GLN A 182 23.15 18.76 -0.64
C GLN A 182 23.67 18.71 0.81
N GLY A 183 24.61 17.81 1.11
CA GLY A 183 25.27 17.70 2.41
C GLY A 183 24.68 16.65 3.36
N CYS A 184 23.63 15.92 2.99
CA CYS A 184 23.08 14.86 3.85
C CYS A 184 24.13 13.77 4.10
N ARG A 185 24.20 13.28 5.35
CA ARG A 185 25.03 12.12 5.68
C ARG A 185 24.25 10.84 5.38
N ILE A 186 24.67 10.11 4.35
CA ILE A 186 24.09 8.80 3.99
C ILE A 186 24.83 7.70 4.76
N VAL A 187 24.09 6.84 5.48
CA VAL A 187 24.66 5.71 6.23
C VAL A 187 23.88 4.42 5.98
N PRO A 188 24.54 3.26 5.95
CA PRO A 188 23.83 1.98 5.97
C PRO A 188 23.14 1.79 7.32
N VAL A 189 21.97 1.16 7.31
CA VAL A 189 21.24 0.73 8.50
C VAL A 189 20.77 -0.71 8.30
N SER A 190 20.61 -1.46 9.39
CA SER A 190 20.09 -2.82 9.34
C SER A 190 18.70 -2.88 9.98
N LEU A 191 17.79 -3.56 9.28
CA LEU A 191 16.40 -3.88 9.63
C LEU A 191 16.19 -5.39 9.41
N PRO A 192 16.86 -6.27 10.19
CA PRO A 192 16.95 -7.70 9.92
C PRO A 192 15.59 -8.40 9.86
N MET A 193 14.59 -7.90 10.60
CA MET A 193 13.25 -8.49 10.62
C MET A 193 12.42 -8.20 9.36
N THR A 194 12.92 -7.36 8.45
CA THR A 194 12.30 -7.06 7.16
C THR A 194 11.98 -8.33 6.38
N LYS A 195 12.89 -9.32 6.38
CA LYS A 195 12.70 -10.59 5.66
C LYS A 195 11.47 -11.38 6.11
N HIS A 196 11.02 -11.18 7.34
CA HIS A 196 9.84 -11.85 7.90
C HIS A 196 8.58 -10.98 7.89
N ALA A 197 8.70 -9.70 7.52
CA ALA A 197 7.60 -8.73 7.56
C ALA A 197 6.46 -9.13 6.63
N LEU A 198 6.76 -9.62 5.43
CA LEU A 198 5.75 -10.01 4.45
C LEU A 198 4.87 -11.14 5.00
N SER A 199 5.48 -12.24 5.45
CA SER A 199 4.75 -13.39 6.02
C SER A 199 3.91 -13.00 7.24
N ALA A 200 4.47 -12.18 8.14
CA ALA A 200 3.74 -11.69 9.31
C ALA A 200 2.52 -10.83 8.91
N TYR A 201 2.66 -9.98 7.90
CA TYR A 201 1.58 -9.17 7.37
C TYR A 201 0.44 -10.03 6.80
N TYR A 202 0.75 -11.03 5.96
CA TYR A 202 -0.27 -11.86 5.35
C TYR A 202 -1.07 -12.66 6.37
N VAL A 203 -0.44 -13.12 7.46
CA VAL A 203 -1.14 -13.76 8.59
C VAL A 203 -2.02 -12.78 9.34
N ILE A 204 -1.47 -11.64 9.78
CA ILE A 204 -2.21 -10.65 10.59
C ILE A 204 -3.39 -10.08 9.80
N ALA A 205 -3.14 -9.64 8.56
CA ALA A 205 -4.15 -9.02 7.72
C ALA A 205 -5.27 -9.99 7.34
N ALA A 206 -4.95 -11.25 7.02
CA ALA A 206 -5.97 -12.27 6.73
C ALA A 206 -6.82 -12.61 7.96
N ALA A 207 -6.19 -12.78 9.12
CA ALA A 207 -6.90 -13.04 10.38
C ALA A 207 -7.87 -11.91 10.74
N GLU A 208 -7.42 -10.66 10.65
CA GLU A 208 -8.28 -9.50 10.90
C GLU A 208 -9.37 -9.34 9.84
N ALA A 209 -9.04 -9.57 8.56
CA ALA A 209 -10.00 -9.52 7.47
C ALA A 209 -11.15 -10.52 7.64
N MET A 210 -10.83 -11.76 8.01
CA MET A 210 -11.82 -12.80 8.26
C MET A 210 -12.83 -12.36 9.33
N SER A 211 -12.35 -11.78 10.43
CA SER A 211 -13.21 -11.22 11.48
C SER A 211 -14.00 -9.99 11.00
N ASN A 212 -13.34 -9.04 10.34
CA ASN A 212 -13.94 -7.78 9.90
C ASN A 212 -15.01 -7.96 8.81
N LEU A 213 -14.85 -8.96 7.95
CA LEU A 213 -15.78 -9.29 6.86
C LEU A 213 -16.89 -10.26 7.29
N ALA A 214 -16.88 -10.77 8.53
CA ALA A 214 -17.93 -11.67 9.04
C ALA A 214 -19.33 -11.02 9.03
N LYS A 215 -19.39 -9.69 9.16
CA LYS A 215 -20.64 -8.89 9.19
C LYS A 215 -21.38 -8.80 7.85
N TYR A 216 -20.77 -9.21 6.73
CA TYR A 216 -21.42 -9.21 5.43
C TYR A 216 -22.18 -10.53 5.26
N ASP A 217 -23.46 -10.47 5.57
CA ASP A 217 -24.41 -11.59 5.57
C ASP A 217 -25.64 -11.35 4.66
N GLY A 218 -25.81 -10.12 4.16
CA GLY A 218 -26.95 -9.71 3.34
C GLY A 218 -28.22 -9.41 4.15
N VAL A 219 -28.19 -9.55 5.49
CA VAL A 219 -29.37 -9.40 6.36
C VAL A 219 -29.69 -7.93 6.62
N ARG A 220 -28.68 -7.15 7.02
CA ARG A 220 -28.85 -5.73 7.37
C ARG A 220 -28.59 -4.79 6.20
N TYR A 221 -27.68 -5.18 5.30
CA TYR A 221 -27.25 -4.39 4.15
C TYR A 221 -26.47 -5.27 3.16
N GLY A 222 -26.24 -4.75 1.96
CA GLY A 222 -25.49 -5.42 0.89
C GLY A 222 -26.37 -6.30 0.01
N SER A 223 -25.73 -7.18 -0.74
CA SER A 223 -26.41 -8.16 -1.60
C SER A 223 -26.91 -9.34 -0.76
N ARG A 224 -28.04 -9.93 -1.15
CA ARG A 224 -28.60 -11.14 -0.57
C ARG A 224 -29.04 -12.08 -1.67
N THR A 225 -28.65 -13.34 -1.58
CA THR A 225 -29.08 -14.37 -2.51
C THR A 225 -30.32 -15.08 -1.97
N GLY A 226 -31.39 -15.08 -2.75
CA GLY A 226 -32.62 -15.81 -2.44
C GLY A 226 -33.45 -15.24 -1.27
N PRO A 227 -34.64 -15.83 -1.03
CA PRO A 227 -35.54 -15.40 0.05
C PRO A 227 -35.25 -16.05 1.41
N SER A 228 -34.41 -17.09 1.50
CA SER A 228 -34.12 -17.86 2.72
C SER A 228 -32.63 -18.21 2.83
N ASP A 229 -32.05 -18.00 4.00
CA ASP A 229 -30.61 -18.22 4.25
C ASP A 229 -30.31 -19.59 4.89
N ASN A 230 -31.33 -20.44 5.06
CA ASN A 230 -31.28 -21.75 5.72
C ASN A 230 -31.46 -22.92 4.74
N ALA A 231 -31.45 -22.68 3.42
CA ALA A 231 -31.69 -23.71 2.42
C ALA A 231 -30.52 -24.70 2.26
N GLY A 232 -29.32 -24.35 2.76
CA GLY A 232 -28.18 -25.25 2.95
C GLY A 232 -27.80 -25.34 4.43
N ASP A 233 -27.13 -26.42 4.82
CA ASP A 233 -26.74 -26.71 6.22
C ASP A 233 -25.90 -25.61 6.91
N VAL A 234 -25.38 -24.62 6.15
CA VAL A 234 -24.53 -23.54 6.65
C VAL A 234 -25.15 -22.18 6.34
N LEU A 235 -25.54 -21.47 7.40
CA LEU A 235 -26.16 -20.14 7.36
C LEU A 235 -25.29 -19.11 6.60
N TYR A 236 -25.93 -18.28 5.77
CA TYR A 236 -25.31 -17.20 4.96
C TYR A 236 -24.29 -17.65 3.90
N SER A 237 -24.03 -18.95 3.77
CA SER A 237 -22.98 -19.49 2.89
C SER A 237 -23.18 -19.11 1.43
N GLU A 238 -24.41 -19.16 0.92
CA GLU A 238 -24.72 -18.80 -0.47
C GLU A 238 -24.49 -17.31 -0.75
N THR A 239 -25.06 -16.43 0.08
CA THR A 239 -24.90 -14.97 -0.06
C THR A 239 -23.42 -14.57 0.00
N ARG A 240 -22.66 -15.12 0.95
CA ARG A 240 -21.21 -14.83 1.07
C ARG A 240 -20.42 -15.45 -0.06
N GLY A 241 -20.75 -16.68 -0.45
CA GLY A 241 -20.08 -17.42 -1.52
C GLY A 241 -20.21 -16.75 -2.89
N GLN A 242 -21.36 -16.12 -3.16
CA GLN A 242 -21.60 -15.34 -4.38
C GLN A 242 -21.16 -13.88 -4.26
N GLY A 243 -21.20 -13.31 -3.04
CA GLY A 243 -20.93 -11.89 -2.81
C GLY A 243 -19.45 -11.52 -2.77
N PHE A 244 -18.56 -12.45 -2.37
CA PHE A 244 -17.12 -12.19 -2.32
C PHE A 244 -16.38 -12.74 -3.54
N GLY A 245 -15.47 -11.95 -4.09
CA GLY A 245 -14.53 -12.41 -5.12
C GLY A 245 -13.51 -13.42 -4.59
N ASN A 246 -12.76 -14.01 -5.51
CA ASN A 246 -11.84 -15.13 -5.22
C ASN A 246 -10.74 -14.75 -4.22
N GLU A 247 -10.14 -13.57 -4.37
CA GLU A 247 -9.08 -13.12 -3.46
C GLU A 247 -9.62 -12.84 -2.05
N ALA A 248 -10.79 -12.20 -1.93
CA ALA A 248 -11.43 -11.99 -0.63
C ALA A 248 -11.76 -13.31 0.08
N ARG A 249 -12.30 -14.29 -0.66
CA ARG A 249 -12.56 -15.64 -0.12
C ARG A 249 -11.27 -16.34 0.33
N ARG A 250 -10.20 -16.25 -0.46
CA ARG A 250 -8.88 -16.80 -0.09
C ARG A 250 -8.37 -16.21 1.23
N ARG A 251 -8.46 -14.88 1.41
CA ARG A 251 -8.06 -14.20 2.66
C ARG A 251 -8.91 -14.61 3.85
N ILE A 252 -10.23 -14.73 3.66
CA ILE A 252 -11.14 -15.19 4.72
C ILE A 252 -10.76 -16.61 5.15
N LEU A 253 -10.55 -17.53 4.21
CA LEU A 253 -10.17 -18.92 4.52
C LEU A 253 -8.83 -19.00 5.24
N LEU A 254 -7.81 -18.29 4.75
CA LEU A 254 -6.50 -18.24 5.41
C LEU A 254 -6.60 -17.64 6.82
N GLY A 255 -7.37 -16.57 6.98
CA GLY A 255 -7.64 -15.97 8.29
C GLY A 255 -8.30 -16.96 9.24
N SER A 256 -9.33 -17.68 8.78
CA SER A 256 -10.02 -18.70 9.58
C SER A 256 -9.08 -19.79 10.05
N TYR A 257 -8.22 -20.29 9.15
CA TYR A 257 -7.22 -21.31 9.49
C TYR A 257 -6.26 -20.80 10.56
N THR A 258 -5.64 -19.63 10.34
CA THR A 258 -4.63 -19.05 11.25
C THR A 258 -5.16 -18.67 12.63
N LEU A 259 -6.48 -18.51 12.79
CA LEU A 259 -7.14 -18.27 14.07
C LEU A 259 -7.81 -19.51 14.69
N SER A 260 -7.72 -20.68 14.05
CA SER A 260 -8.20 -21.93 14.62
C SER A 260 -7.40 -22.30 15.88
N SER A 261 -8.02 -23.07 16.79
CA SER A 261 -7.43 -23.43 18.08
C SER A 261 -6.10 -24.19 17.95
N GLU A 262 -5.93 -24.96 16.87
CA GLU A 262 -4.70 -25.74 16.63
C GLU A 262 -3.58 -24.90 15.99
N ALA A 263 -3.92 -23.77 15.36
CA ALA A 263 -3.01 -22.99 14.52
C ALA A 263 -2.61 -21.64 15.15
N ILE A 264 -3.44 -21.05 16.02
CA ILE A 264 -3.29 -19.68 16.51
C ILE A 264 -1.92 -19.38 17.14
N ASP A 265 -1.39 -20.33 17.92
CA ASP A 265 -0.10 -20.19 18.61
C ASP A 265 1.09 -20.23 17.65
N ASN A 266 0.96 -21.00 16.55
CA ASN A 266 2.00 -21.23 15.56
C ASN A 266 2.01 -20.17 14.46
N TYR A 267 0.87 -19.55 14.16
CA TYR A 267 0.76 -18.56 13.09
C TYR A 267 0.49 -17.17 13.64
N PHE A 268 -0.71 -16.91 14.16
CA PHE A 268 -1.14 -15.55 14.50
C PHE A 268 -0.29 -14.94 15.63
N LEU A 269 -0.06 -15.68 16.73
CA LEU A 269 0.76 -15.18 17.83
C LEU A 269 2.24 -15.03 17.45
N LYS A 270 2.76 -15.87 16.54
CA LYS A 270 4.12 -15.72 15.99
C LYS A 270 4.23 -14.50 15.10
N ALA A 271 3.26 -14.27 14.21
CA ALA A 271 3.21 -13.09 13.37
C ALA A 271 3.16 -11.79 14.20
N GLN A 272 2.40 -11.77 15.30
CA GLN A 272 2.40 -10.65 16.24
C GLN A 272 3.75 -10.45 16.95
N LYS A 273 4.49 -11.53 17.25
CA LYS A 273 5.88 -11.44 17.76
C LYS A 273 6.81 -10.83 16.70
N VAL A 274 6.74 -11.31 15.45
CA VAL A 274 7.53 -10.75 14.33
C VAL A 274 7.23 -9.27 14.15
N ARG A 275 5.95 -8.85 14.16
CA ARG A 275 5.56 -7.45 14.08
C ARG A 275 6.23 -6.58 15.15
N ARG A 276 6.32 -7.08 16.39
CA ARG A 276 7.01 -6.36 17.49
C ARG A 276 8.51 -6.22 17.22
N LEU A 277 9.13 -7.24 16.64
CA LEU A 277 10.56 -7.19 16.29
C LEU A 277 10.80 -6.22 15.12
N VAL A 278 9.94 -6.20 14.10
CA VAL A 278 9.97 -5.18 13.02
C VAL A 278 9.85 -3.77 13.58
N GLN A 279 8.94 -3.56 14.55
CA GLN A 279 8.80 -2.27 15.24
C GLN A 279 10.09 -1.88 15.97
N ARG A 280 10.71 -2.83 16.67
CA ARG A 280 11.97 -2.63 17.39
C ARG A 280 13.12 -2.24 16.45
N ASP A 281 13.21 -2.84 15.27
CA ASP A 281 14.24 -2.49 14.28
C ASP A 281 14.15 -1.02 13.86
N PHE A 282 12.94 -0.52 13.56
CA PHE A 282 12.76 0.89 13.23
C PHE A 282 13.01 1.82 14.43
N ASP A 283 12.48 1.48 15.60
CA ASP A 283 12.65 2.29 16.81
C ASP A 283 14.13 2.43 17.19
N ARG A 284 14.95 1.40 16.96
CA ARG A 284 16.41 1.45 17.11
C ARG A 284 17.06 2.42 16.14
N VAL A 285 16.69 2.33 14.85
CA VAL A 285 17.35 3.03 13.75
C VAL A 285 17.06 4.53 13.78
N PHE A 286 15.86 4.95 14.18
CA PHE A 286 15.52 6.37 14.21
C PHE A 286 16.10 7.11 15.42
N LYS A 287 16.65 8.30 15.17
CA LYS A 287 17.09 9.25 16.21
C LYS A 287 15.92 9.79 17.04
N LEU A 288 14.75 9.93 16.41
CA LEU A 288 13.53 10.29 17.12
C LEU A 288 12.99 9.05 17.86
N PRO A 289 12.69 9.16 19.17
CA PRO A 289 12.06 8.07 19.88
C PRO A 289 10.59 7.94 19.47
N ASN A 290 10.10 6.71 19.51
CA ASN A 290 8.70 6.41 19.31
C ASN A 290 7.88 6.87 20.52
N PRO A 291 6.92 7.79 20.39
CA PRO A 291 6.17 8.33 21.53
C PRO A 291 5.18 7.33 22.15
N LEU A 292 4.97 6.17 21.54
CA LEU A 292 4.06 5.12 22.02
C LEU A 292 4.79 3.96 22.70
N ARG A 293 6.12 3.99 22.76
CA ARG A 293 6.94 2.88 23.25
C ARG A 293 8.08 3.39 24.12
N ASP A 294 8.48 2.56 25.07
CA ASP A 294 9.68 2.79 25.85
C ASP A 294 10.92 2.38 25.07
N ASP A 295 12.05 3.04 25.35
CA ASP A 295 13.34 2.67 24.80
C ASP A 295 13.72 1.26 25.29
N GLN A 296 14.17 0.40 24.37
CA GLN A 296 14.53 -0.99 24.68
C GLN A 296 15.97 -1.29 24.28
N GLN A 297 16.61 -2.17 25.08
CA GLN A 297 17.90 -2.74 24.72
C GLN A 297 17.74 -3.75 23.57
N PHE A 298 18.76 -3.83 22.72
CA PHE A 298 18.82 -4.80 21.61
C PHE A 298 20.17 -5.50 21.62
N ASP A 299 20.20 -6.73 21.12
CA ASP A 299 21.43 -7.49 20.97
C ASP A 299 22.14 -7.05 19.68
N ILE A 300 23.43 -6.71 19.79
CA ILE A 300 24.24 -6.27 18.66
C ILE A 300 24.53 -7.43 17.71
N SER A 301 24.49 -8.67 18.20
CA SER A 301 24.68 -9.88 17.35
C SER A 301 23.55 -10.09 16.33
N ASP A 302 22.41 -9.42 16.50
CA ASP A 302 21.31 -9.43 15.52
C ASP A 302 21.60 -8.52 14.29
N LEU A 303 22.67 -7.72 14.30
CA LEU A 303 22.99 -6.78 13.22
C LEU A 303 23.83 -7.42 12.12
N ASP A 304 23.61 -6.97 10.89
CA ASP A 304 24.49 -7.28 9.77
C ASP A 304 25.92 -6.78 10.01
N GLU A 305 26.92 -7.59 9.66
CA GLU A 305 28.35 -7.32 9.90
C GLU A 305 28.85 -6.04 9.22
N SER A 306 28.17 -5.57 8.17
CA SER A 306 28.51 -4.32 7.48
C SER A 306 28.13 -3.06 8.28
N ILE A 307 27.36 -3.20 9.36
CA ILE A 307 26.92 -2.06 10.16
C ILE A 307 28.00 -1.63 11.16
N ALA A 308 28.67 -0.52 10.81
CA ALA A 308 29.66 0.08 11.69
C ALA A 308 29.04 0.65 12.98
N MET A 309 29.70 0.41 14.10
CA MET A 309 29.39 1.05 15.38
C MET A 309 29.77 2.53 15.33
N ASP A 310 28.83 3.42 15.68
CA ASP A 310 29.09 4.86 15.70
C ASP A 310 29.75 5.28 17.03
N ASN A 311 29.37 4.62 18.12
CA ASN A 311 29.96 4.80 19.45
C ASN A 311 29.66 3.57 20.34
N LYS A 312 30.04 3.64 21.63
CA LYS A 312 29.84 2.56 22.62
C LYS A 312 28.36 2.22 22.88
N LEU A 313 27.42 3.06 22.45
CA LEU A 313 25.97 2.88 22.64
C LEU A 313 25.30 2.20 21.44
N GLY A 314 25.95 2.10 20.27
CA GLY A 314 25.35 1.44 19.11
C GLY A 314 25.77 2.00 17.75
N PRO A 315 25.14 1.49 16.67
CA PRO A 315 25.23 2.04 15.32
C PRO A 315 24.69 3.47 15.22
N SER A 316 24.96 4.10 14.07
CA SER A 316 24.45 5.43 13.75
C SER A 316 22.92 5.43 13.66
N GLN A 317 22.26 6.25 14.47
CA GLN A 317 20.83 6.56 14.29
C GLN A 317 20.62 7.64 13.23
N VAL A 318 19.49 7.56 12.53
CA VAL A 318 19.15 8.39 11.35
C VAL A 318 17.86 9.19 11.56
N ASP A 319 17.67 10.26 10.80
CA ASP A 319 16.45 11.07 10.84
C ASP A 319 15.36 10.46 9.95
N TYR A 320 15.74 9.98 8.77
CA TYR A 320 14.85 9.35 7.80
C TYR A 320 15.50 8.14 7.14
N ILE A 321 14.65 7.24 6.64
CA ILE A 321 15.07 6.14 5.77
C ILE A 321 14.62 6.45 4.34
N VAL A 322 15.49 6.22 3.36
CA VAL A 322 15.19 6.36 1.93
C VAL A 322 15.41 5.04 1.24
N CYS A 323 14.36 4.48 0.64
CA CYS A 323 14.39 3.16 -0.01
C CYS A 323 13.43 3.10 -1.21
N PRO A 324 13.53 2.09 -2.10
CA PRO A 324 12.54 1.89 -3.16
C PRO A 324 11.14 1.65 -2.58
N THR A 325 10.11 2.10 -3.30
CA THR A 325 8.71 1.82 -2.92
C THR A 325 8.26 0.45 -3.44
N ALA A 326 8.74 0.05 -4.62
CA ALA A 326 8.40 -1.20 -5.28
C ALA A 326 9.67 -1.86 -5.84
N PRO A 327 9.71 -3.20 -6.00
CA PRO A 327 10.85 -3.89 -6.56
C PRO A 327 11.03 -3.70 -8.06
N THR A 328 9.96 -3.29 -8.76
CA THR A 328 9.89 -3.21 -10.22
C THR A 328 9.31 -1.88 -10.69
N LEU A 329 9.50 -1.60 -11.98
CA LEU A 329 8.65 -0.64 -12.72
C LEU A 329 7.23 -1.21 -12.91
N PRO A 330 6.24 -0.40 -13.36
CA PRO A 330 4.88 -0.89 -13.55
C PRO A 330 4.83 -2.10 -14.50
N PRO A 331 4.45 -3.30 -14.03
CA PRO A 331 4.44 -4.48 -14.87
C PRO A 331 3.28 -4.44 -15.87
N LYS A 332 3.41 -5.17 -16.99
CA LYS A 332 2.29 -5.38 -17.92
C LYS A 332 1.23 -6.23 -17.23
N ILE A 333 -0.04 -5.87 -17.38
CA ILE A 333 -1.16 -6.60 -16.77
C ILE A 333 -1.16 -8.07 -17.21
N GLN A 334 -0.85 -8.34 -18.48
CA GLN A 334 -0.77 -9.72 -18.99
C GLN A 334 0.27 -10.59 -18.27
N ASP A 335 1.34 -9.99 -17.75
CA ASP A 335 2.40 -10.71 -17.06
C ASP A 335 2.00 -10.93 -15.59
N VAL A 336 1.35 -9.94 -14.98
CA VAL A 336 0.73 -10.07 -13.64
C VAL A 336 -0.31 -11.18 -13.61
N LEU A 337 -1.15 -11.30 -14.63
CA LEU A 337 -2.20 -12.33 -14.69
C LEU A 337 -1.65 -13.77 -14.78
N LYS A 338 -0.37 -13.93 -15.13
CA LYS A 338 0.31 -15.24 -15.18
C LYS A 338 1.01 -15.59 -13.86
N GLN A 339 1.11 -14.64 -12.93
CA GLN A 339 1.82 -14.83 -11.67
C GLN A 339 1.01 -15.66 -10.68
N THR A 340 1.71 -16.41 -9.85
CA THR A 340 1.09 -17.03 -8.67
C THR A 340 0.76 -15.96 -7.62
N PRO A 341 -0.16 -16.23 -6.68
CA PRO A 341 -0.49 -15.29 -5.62
C PRO A 341 0.73 -14.81 -4.81
N ILE A 342 1.69 -15.69 -4.54
CA ILE A 342 2.93 -15.33 -3.83
C ILE A 342 3.73 -14.28 -4.58
N HIS A 343 3.92 -14.45 -5.89
CA HIS A 343 4.69 -13.50 -6.70
C HIS A 343 4.02 -12.11 -6.69
N SER A 344 2.69 -12.07 -6.73
CA SER A 344 1.93 -10.81 -6.60
C SER A 344 2.18 -10.13 -5.25
N TYR A 345 2.32 -10.92 -4.18
CA TYR A 345 2.58 -10.42 -2.82
C TYR A 345 3.96 -9.81 -2.64
N MET A 346 4.96 -10.26 -3.40
CA MET A 346 6.34 -9.72 -3.33
C MET A 346 6.42 -8.24 -3.72
N ASN A 347 5.44 -7.70 -4.43
CA ASN A 347 5.39 -6.28 -4.78
C ASN A 347 5.31 -5.36 -3.54
N ASP A 348 4.82 -5.88 -2.42
CA ASP A 348 4.67 -5.13 -1.16
C ASP A 348 5.87 -5.29 -0.19
N VAL A 349 6.96 -5.95 -0.63
CA VAL A 349 8.11 -6.28 0.25
C VAL A 349 8.73 -5.04 0.92
N PHE A 350 8.77 -3.89 0.24
CA PHE A 350 9.35 -2.65 0.79
C PHE A 350 8.35 -1.75 1.52
N THR A 351 7.06 -1.96 1.32
CA THR A 351 6.00 -1.13 1.90
C THR A 351 5.48 -1.70 3.22
N VAL A 352 5.41 -3.03 3.33
CA VAL A 352 4.84 -3.75 4.49
C VAL A 352 5.56 -3.47 5.82
N PRO A 353 6.90 -3.44 5.91
CA PRO A 353 7.58 -3.21 7.19
C PRO A 353 7.14 -1.91 7.87
N ALA A 354 7.03 -0.82 7.10
CA ALA A 354 6.56 0.47 7.62
C ALA A 354 5.08 0.44 8.05
N SER A 355 4.24 -0.36 7.39
CA SER A 355 2.84 -0.56 7.80
C SER A 355 2.73 -1.36 9.09
N LEU A 356 3.47 -2.47 9.22
CA LEU A 356 3.54 -3.25 10.46
C LEU A 356 4.01 -2.38 11.64
N ALA A 357 4.96 -1.48 11.37
CA ALA A 357 5.49 -0.54 12.34
C ALA A 357 4.58 0.68 12.61
N GLY A 358 3.56 0.93 11.77
CA GLY A 358 2.66 2.06 11.91
C GLY A 358 3.32 3.42 11.60
N LEU A 359 4.38 3.43 10.80
CA LEU A 359 5.23 4.60 10.53
C LEU A 359 4.68 5.45 9.38
N PRO A 360 4.87 6.79 9.41
CA PRO A 360 4.59 7.62 8.25
C PRO A 360 5.59 7.33 7.13
N ALA A 361 5.08 7.18 5.91
CA ALA A 361 5.89 6.91 4.72
C ALA A 361 5.27 7.57 3.48
N ILE A 362 6.10 8.23 2.68
CA ILE A 362 5.70 8.91 1.45
C ILE A 362 6.50 8.38 0.27
N SER A 363 5.81 7.94 -0.79
CA SER A 363 6.41 7.62 -2.08
C SER A 363 6.41 8.86 -2.95
N ILE A 364 7.56 9.19 -3.54
CA ILE A 364 7.73 10.23 -4.54
C ILE A 364 8.23 9.62 -5.86
N PRO A 365 7.79 10.14 -7.01
CA PRO A 365 8.15 9.57 -8.29
C PRO A 365 9.51 10.09 -8.77
N VAL A 366 10.34 9.19 -9.29
CA VAL A 366 11.65 9.50 -9.88
C VAL A 366 11.66 8.98 -11.31
N PRO A 367 11.86 9.83 -12.32
CA PRO A 367 11.89 9.38 -13.70
C PRO A 367 13.11 8.49 -13.93
N THR A 368 12.89 7.36 -14.59
CA THR A 368 13.95 6.46 -15.08
C THR A 368 14.27 6.76 -16.53
N ASP A 369 15.32 6.16 -17.09
CA ASP A 369 15.64 6.30 -18.52
C ASP A 369 14.76 5.41 -19.43
N ILE A 370 13.86 4.61 -18.85
CA ILE A 370 12.96 3.73 -19.58
C ILE A 370 11.72 4.51 -20.00
N LYS A 371 11.38 4.49 -21.30
CA LYS A 371 10.16 5.10 -21.83
C LYS A 371 8.98 4.13 -21.83
N TYR A 372 7.78 4.67 -21.73
CA TYR A 372 6.58 3.91 -22.06
C TYR A 372 6.59 3.54 -23.56
N GLU A 373 6.18 2.32 -23.88
CA GLU A 373 6.11 1.84 -25.26
C GLU A 373 5.20 2.77 -26.10
N GLY A 374 5.72 3.29 -27.22
CA GLY A 374 4.99 4.22 -28.07
C GLY A 374 4.82 5.64 -27.50
N SER A 375 5.57 6.03 -26.47
CA SER A 375 5.50 7.35 -25.85
C SER A 375 6.89 7.95 -25.60
N ASP A 376 6.96 9.29 -25.53
CA ASP A 376 8.14 10.00 -25.04
C ASP A 376 8.17 10.15 -23.51
N LEU A 377 7.12 9.70 -22.82
CA LEU A 377 7.06 9.72 -21.37
C LEU A 377 7.96 8.63 -20.78
N HIS A 378 8.67 8.98 -19.71
CA HIS A 378 9.52 8.08 -18.95
C HIS A 378 8.74 7.39 -17.84
N MET A 379 9.01 6.10 -17.63
CA MET A 379 8.45 5.31 -16.54
C MET A 379 9.02 5.79 -15.20
N PRO A 380 8.18 6.00 -14.18
CA PRO A 380 8.61 6.40 -12.85
C PRO A 380 9.04 5.17 -12.04
N ALA A 381 10.12 5.32 -11.28
CA ALA A 381 10.40 4.50 -10.11
C ALA A 381 9.92 5.26 -8.86
N GLY A 382 9.17 4.61 -7.98
CA GLY A 382 8.78 5.22 -6.72
C GLY A 382 9.88 5.10 -5.68
N ILE A 383 10.32 6.21 -5.09
CA ILE A 383 11.25 6.23 -3.96
C ILE A 383 10.50 6.66 -2.71
N GLN A 384 10.59 5.85 -1.66
CA GLN A 384 9.90 6.03 -0.40
C GLN A 384 10.82 6.69 0.63
N LEU A 385 10.29 7.69 1.34
CA LEU A 385 10.89 8.28 2.52
C LEU A 385 10.06 7.88 3.74
N ILE A 386 10.71 7.34 4.77
CA ILE A 386 10.08 6.87 6.01
C ILE A 386 10.60 7.71 7.18
N GLY A 387 9.68 8.17 8.03
CA GLY A 387 10.01 8.86 9.28
C GLY A 387 9.53 8.09 10.50
N GLN A 388 9.93 8.55 11.69
CA GLN A 388 9.45 7.98 12.95
C GLN A 388 7.95 8.25 13.16
N HIS A 389 7.27 7.36 13.89
CA HIS A 389 5.86 7.46 14.25
C HIS A 389 5.50 8.84 14.82
N LEU A 390 4.45 9.46 14.25
CA LEU A 390 3.91 10.81 14.44
C LEU A 390 4.65 11.97 13.72
N ASP A 391 5.79 11.70 13.04
CA ASP A 391 6.70 12.73 12.47
C ASP A 391 6.25 13.18 11.07
N ASP A 392 4.95 13.05 10.84
CA ASP A 392 4.29 13.23 9.54
C ASP A 392 4.61 14.59 8.91
N ASN A 393 4.49 15.67 9.70
CA ASN A 393 4.68 17.03 9.18
C ASN A 393 6.11 17.26 8.72
N SER A 394 7.08 16.80 9.52
CA SER A 394 8.49 16.98 9.20
C SER A 394 8.88 16.12 7.99
N LEU A 395 8.38 14.88 7.94
CA LEU A 395 8.57 13.99 6.80
C LEU A 395 8.01 14.61 5.52
N CYS A 396 6.81 15.18 5.54
CA CYS A 396 6.25 15.85 4.38
C CYS A 396 7.07 17.07 3.93
N HIS A 397 7.59 17.88 4.86
CA HIS A 397 8.48 18.98 4.50
C HIS A 397 9.78 18.49 3.88
N PHE A 398 10.43 17.50 4.50
CA PHE A 398 11.64 16.88 3.96
C PHE A 398 11.39 16.29 2.57
N ALA A 399 10.32 15.52 2.39
CA ALA A 399 9.96 14.94 1.11
C ALA A 399 9.65 16.01 0.04
N SER A 400 9.09 17.16 0.43
CA SER A 400 8.88 18.28 -0.48
C SER A 400 10.20 18.89 -0.96
N ASP A 401 11.20 18.99 -0.07
CA ASP A 401 12.54 19.44 -0.44
C ASP A 401 13.23 18.42 -1.37
N VAL A 402 13.14 17.12 -1.04
CA VAL A 402 13.67 16.03 -1.89
C VAL A 402 13.01 16.02 -3.27
N GLU A 403 11.69 16.13 -3.34
CA GLU A 403 10.94 16.24 -4.60
C GLU A 403 11.44 17.42 -5.45
N GLY A 404 11.64 18.59 -4.82
CA GLY A 404 12.16 19.78 -5.50
C GLY A 404 13.58 19.58 -6.06
N LEU A 405 14.46 18.94 -5.30
CA LEU A 405 15.83 18.64 -5.71
C LEU A 405 15.88 17.66 -6.89
N ILE A 406 15.06 16.61 -6.86
CA ILE A 406 14.96 15.64 -7.96
C ILE A 406 14.47 16.33 -9.23
N LYS A 407 13.44 17.19 -9.13
CA LYS A 407 12.93 17.97 -10.28
C LYS A 407 14.02 18.88 -10.87
N GLN A 408 14.82 19.52 -10.03
CA GLN A 408 15.95 20.35 -10.48
C GLN A 408 17.01 19.51 -11.18
N ALA A 409 17.45 18.41 -10.57
CA ALA A 409 18.46 17.51 -11.14
C ALA A 409 18.00 16.94 -12.50
N VAL A 410 16.72 16.60 -12.64
CA VAL A 410 16.15 16.10 -13.91
C VAL A 410 16.07 17.21 -14.97
N SER A 411 15.74 18.45 -14.59
CA SER A 411 15.65 19.59 -15.52
C SER A 411 17.01 20.01 -16.12
N LEU A 412 18.11 19.73 -15.42
CA LEU A 412 19.47 20.05 -15.85
C LEU A 412 20.02 19.08 -16.92
N VAL A 413 19.38 17.93 -17.15
CA VAL A 413 19.84 16.87 -18.07
C VAL A 413 19.32 17.04 -19.51
N GLY A 414 18.55 18.10 -19.81
CA GLY A 414 18.25 18.52 -21.19
C GLY A 414 16.75 18.68 -21.54
N PRO A 415 16.43 19.27 -22.71
CA PRO A 415 15.09 19.79 -23.03
C PRO A 415 13.97 18.74 -23.19
N GLY A 416 14.29 17.44 -23.24
CA GLY A 416 13.34 16.33 -23.42
C GLY A 416 12.56 15.93 -22.16
N ASN A 417 13.00 16.33 -20.96
CA ASN A 417 12.39 15.91 -19.68
C ASN A 417 11.29 16.85 -19.15
N ARG A 418 10.81 17.82 -19.96
CA ARG A 418 9.83 18.84 -19.52
C ARG A 418 8.38 18.36 -19.42
N HIS A 419 8.08 17.12 -19.82
CA HIS A 419 6.71 16.60 -19.89
C HIS A 419 6.22 15.88 -18.63
N PHE A 420 7.02 15.81 -17.57
CA PHE A 420 6.70 15.05 -16.35
C PHE A 420 5.43 15.51 -15.60
N HIS A 421 4.95 16.73 -15.86
CA HIS A 421 3.73 17.29 -15.24
C HIS A 421 2.67 17.74 -16.25
N GLN A 422 2.89 17.52 -17.55
CA GLN A 422 1.80 17.67 -18.50
C GLN A 422 1.06 16.34 -18.53
N GLY A 423 0.19 16.13 -17.54
CA GLY A 423 -0.93 15.21 -17.72
C GLY A 423 -1.56 15.51 -19.07
N LEU A 424 -1.94 14.46 -19.82
CA LEU A 424 -2.57 14.57 -21.13
C LEU A 424 -3.53 15.77 -21.10
N LYS A 425 -3.15 16.88 -21.74
CA LYS A 425 -4.15 17.85 -22.16
C LYS A 425 -4.97 17.06 -23.16
N VAL A 426 -6.09 16.51 -22.70
CA VAL A 426 -7.15 16.05 -23.59
C VAL A 426 -7.34 17.21 -24.55
N ALA A 427 -7.04 16.97 -25.82
CA ALA A 427 -7.22 17.93 -26.88
C ALA A 427 -8.69 18.37 -26.80
N ARG A 428 -8.93 19.56 -26.24
CA ARG A 428 -10.13 20.29 -26.56
C ARG A 428 -9.90 20.72 -27.98
N GLU A 429 -10.57 20.05 -28.92
CA GLU A 429 -10.79 20.62 -30.24
C GLU A 429 -11.31 22.04 -30.04
N SER A 430 -10.49 23.00 -30.44
CA SER A 430 -10.81 24.41 -30.44
C SER A 430 -11.71 24.68 -31.65
N ASP A 431 -13.01 24.60 -31.45
CA ASP A 431 -13.95 25.36 -32.28
C ASP A 431 -13.92 26.81 -31.80
N ASP A 432 -12.93 27.55 -32.31
CA ASP A 432 -12.93 29.01 -32.26
C ASP A 432 -13.99 29.54 -33.24
N THR A 433 -15.12 29.99 -32.70
CA THR A 433 -15.90 31.06 -33.33
C THR A 433 -15.99 32.25 -32.37
N PRO A 434 -15.62 33.47 -32.80
CA PRO A 434 -15.58 34.63 -31.92
C PRO A 434 -16.97 35.27 -31.84
N GLY A 435 -17.57 35.30 -30.65
CA GLY A 435 -18.84 35.99 -30.45
C GLY A 435 -19.27 36.09 -28.99
N ASP A 436 -19.22 37.33 -28.49
CA ASP A 436 -19.91 37.87 -27.31
C ASP A 436 -19.80 37.20 -25.94
N ARG A 437 -19.19 37.94 -25.00
CA ARG A 437 -19.44 37.78 -23.56
C ARG A 437 -20.71 38.57 -23.19
N PRO A 438 -21.50 38.02 -22.27
CA PRO A 438 -21.88 38.85 -21.13
C PRO A 438 -21.57 38.16 -19.79
N ARG A 439 -21.07 38.97 -18.86
CA ARG A 439 -21.00 38.65 -17.44
C ARG A 439 -22.42 38.40 -16.93
N SER A 440 -22.68 37.22 -16.35
CA SER A 440 -23.79 37.06 -15.42
C SER A 440 -23.40 36.16 -14.26
N VAL A 441 -23.61 36.69 -13.06
CA VAL A 441 -23.55 36.00 -11.78
C VAL A 441 -24.79 35.12 -11.69
N VAL A 442 -24.63 33.80 -11.56
CA VAL A 442 -25.76 32.90 -11.32
C VAL A 442 -25.69 32.36 -9.89
N ARG A 443 -26.63 32.85 -9.05
CA ARG A 443 -26.97 32.26 -7.75
C ARG A 443 -27.74 30.95 -8.00
N TYR A 444 -27.36 29.89 -7.29
CA TYR A 444 -28.08 28.61 -7.31
C TYR A 444 -29.29 28.65 -6.36
N HIS A 445 -30.49 28.47 -6.90
CA HIS A 445 -31.67 28.00 -6.18
C HIS A 445 -32.41 26.97 -7.05
N GLY A 446 -32.72 25.79 -6.49
CA GLY A 446 -33.82 24.92 -6.96
C GLY A 446 -33.45 23.53 -7.51
N ALA A 447 -33.62 22.51 -6.65
CA ALA A 447 -34.24 21.17 -6.85
C ALA A 447 -33.77 20.17 -7.96
N PRO A 448 -33.99 18.84 -7.79
CA PRO A 448 -33.27 17.77 -8.49
C PRO A 448 -33.93 17.33 -9.82
N SER A 449 -33.11 16.90 -10.79
CA SER A 449 -33.51 16.37 -12.10
C SER A 449 -33.22 14.85 -12.19
N PRO A 450 -33.97 14.05 -12.99
CA PRO A 450 -34.17 12.62 -12.76
C PRO A 450 -33.17 11.69 -13.46
N LEU A 451 -33.16 10.45 -12.95
CA LEU A 451 -32.44 9.25 -13.39
C LEU A 451 -32.34 9.06 -14.91
N VAL A 452 -31.11 8.92 -15.41
CA VAL A 452 -30.79 8.44 -16.76
C VAL A 452 -30.73 6.91 -16.74
N ARG A 453 -31.61 6.24 -17.49
CA ARG A 453 -31.59 4.78 -17.72
C ARG A 453 -30.54 4.44 -18.79
N TYR A 454 -29.61 3.55 -18.48
CA TYR A 454 -28.74 2.91 -19.47
C TYR A 454 -29.50 1.81 -20.23
N ARG A 455 -29.51 1.87 -21.57
CA ARG A 455 -29.93 0.78 -22.47
C ARG A 455 -28.78 -0.21 -22.63
N THR A 456 -29.00 -1.45 -22.22
CA THR A 456 -28.13 -2.60 -22.55
C THR A 456 -28.40 -3.09 -23.96
N VAL A 457 -27.34 -3.33 -24.73
CA VAL A 457 -27.39 -4.02 -26.04
C VAL A 457 -26.86 -5.45 -25.81
N PRO A 458 -27.57 -6.51 -26.22
CA PRO A 458 -27.10 -7.88 -26.06
C PRO A 458 -26.12 -8.26 -27.18
N ARG A 459 -25.05 -8.98 -26.84
CA ARG A 459 -24.22 -9.72 -27.81
C ARG A 459 -24.35 -11.24 -27.58
N PRO A 460 -24.23 -12.07 -28.63
CA PRO A 460 -24.68 -13.44 -28.62
C PRO A 460 -23.69 -14.41 -27.95
N ILE A 461 -24.27 -15.39 -27.27
CA ILE A 461 -23.61 -16.54 -26.64
C ILE A 461 -23.41 -17.63 -27.70
N VAL A 462 -22.20 -18.19 -27.79
CA VAL A 462 -21.92 -19.43 -28.56
C VAL A 462 -21.82 -20.59 -27.56
N PRO A 463 -22.54 -21.72 -27.75
CA PRO A 463 -22.55 -22.82 -26.79
C PRO A 463 -21.55 -23.92 -27.17
N LEU A 464 -20.90 -24.52 -26.17
CA LEU A 464 -20.27 -25.84 -26.28
C LEU A 464 -20.54 -26.64 -24.99
N PHE A 465 -21.41 -27.65 -25.08
CA PHE A 465 -21.56 -28.76 -24.11
C PHE A 465 -21.05 -30.04 -24.80
N SER A 466 -20.08 -30.78 -24.23
CA SER A 466 -20.14 -31.97 -23.32
C SER A 466 -20.08 -33.32 -24.10
N PRO A 467 -19.60 -34.47 -23.53
CA PRO A 467 -20.33 -35.19 -22.48
C PRO A 467 -19.52 -35.96 -21.39
N VAL A 468 -20.05 -35.92 -20.17
CA VAL A 468 -20.45 -37.04 -19.29
C VAL A 468 -19.41 -38.06 -18.80
N ALA A 469 -19.30 -38.16 -17.46
CA ALA A 469 -19.20 -39.42 -16.74
C ALA A 469 -20.32 -39.49 -15.68
N THR A 470 -20.88 -40.69 -15.51
CA THR A 470 -22.20 -41.01 -14.97
C THR A 470 -22.27 -41.22 -13.46
N ARG A 471 -23.51 -41.14 -12.96
CA ARG A 471 -23.96 -40.94 -11.56
C ARG A 471 -24.06 -42.24 -10.74
N GLN A 472 -23.07 -43.15 -10.79
CA GLN A 472 -23.23 -44.48 -10.19
C GLN A 472 -22.01 -45.02 -9.41
N GLU A 473 -21.25 -44.17 -8.71
CA GLU A 473 -20.21 -44.60 -7.74
C GLU A 473 -20.10 -43.66 -6.51
N VAL A 474 -21.18 -42.99 -6.10
CA VAL A 474 -21.17 -42.04 -4.96
C VAL A 474 -22.21 -42.40 -3.88
N GLY A 475 -22.53 -43.69 -3.78
CA GLY A 475 -23.41 -44.21 -2.74
C GLY A 475 -22.74 -45.41 -2.11
N ASP A 476 -22.25 -45.22 -0.87
CA ASP A 476 -21.83 -46.22 0.12
C ASP A 476 -20.41 -45.99 0.63
N LEU A 477 -20.17 -44.85 1.29
CA LEU A 477 -19.15 -44.72 2.33
C LEU A 477 -19.40 -43.43 3.12
N PHE A 478 -19.76 -43.60 4.40
CA PHE A 478 -19.83 -42.61 5.49
C PHE A 478 -21.14 -41.83 5.70
N GLY A 479 -21.87 -42.31 6.71
CA GLY A 479 -22.95 -41.58 7.37
C GLY A 479 -22.46 -40.58 8.44
N SER A 480 -23.37 -39.66 8.76
CA SER A 480 -23.45 -38.77 9.94
C SER A 480 -22.44 -37.62 10.14
N LYS A 481 -22.88 -36.40 9.70
CA LYS A 481 -22.76 -35.05 10.34
C LYS A 481 -21.46 -34.21 10.13
N PRO A 482 -21.52 -32.85 10.18
CA PRO A 482 -21.66 -31.98 8.99
C PRO A 482 -20.62 -30.83 8.86
N ALA A 483 -20.66 -30.11 7.73
CA ALA A 483 -20.04 -28.80 7.47
C ALA A 483 -18.50 -28.69 7.33
N ILE A 484 -17.87 -29.55 6.53
CA ILE A 484 -16.48 -29.37 6.02
C ILE A 484 -16.35 -29.60 4.49
N ALA A 485 -17.45 -29.82 3.76
CA ALA A 485 -17.39 -30.14 2.33
C ALA A 485 -17.81 -28.97 1.41
N MET A 486 -16.90 -28.01 1.22
CA MET A 486 -16.72 -27.27 -0.04
C MET A 486 -15.25 -26.85 -0.17
N ILE A 487 -14.36 -27.86 -0.08
CA ILE A 487 -12.90 -27.75 -0.25
C ILE A 487 -12.46 -28.00 -1.72
N ALA A 488 -13.36 -28.34 -2.64
CA ALA A 488 -12.97 -28.77 -3.98
C ALA A 488 -12.87 -27.62 -5.01
N SER A 489 -11.77 -26.84 -4.95
CA SER A 489 -11.02 -26.44 -6.17
C SER A 489 -9.65 -25.78 -5.88
N LEU A 490 -9.14 -25.85 -4.64
CA LEU A 490 -7.75 -25.57 -4.32
C LEU A 490 -7.26 -26.71 -3.46
N ASP A 491 -6.19 -27.37 -3.90
CA ASP A 491 -5.62 -28.51 -3.21
C ASP A 491 -5.11 -28.08 -1.83
N PRO A 492 -5.61 -28.66 -0.72
CA PRO A 492 -5.08 -28.40 0.61
C PRO A 492 -3.57 -28.62 0.69
N GLU A 493 -3.01 -29.56 -0.09
CA GLU A 493 -1.57 -29.80 -0.16
C GLU A 493 -0.79 -28.63 -0.79
N GLU A 494 -1.39 -27.84 -1.70
CA GLU A 494 -0.73 -26.65 -2.27
C GLU A 494 -0.68 -25.48 -1.29
N VAL A 495 -1.72 -25.31 -0.47
CA VAL A 495 -1.76 -24.27 0.58
C VAL A 495 -0.82 -24.62 1.73
N ASP A 496 -0.80 -25.89 2.14
CA ASP A 496 0.13 -26.40 3.13
C ASP A 496 1.58 -26.40 2.60
N SER A 497 1.82 -26.71 1.32
CA SER A 497 3.14 -26.60 0.66
C SER A 497 3.65 -25.15 0.57
N LEU A 498 2.76 -24.19 0.28
CA LEU A 498 3.07 -22.76 0.26
C LEU A 498 3.53 -22.26 1.63
N PHE A 499 2.84 -22.72 2.68
CA PHE A 499 3.13 -22.29 4.04
C PHE A 499 4.32 -23.06 4.63
N ALA A 500 4.42 -24.37 4.37
CA ALA A 500 5.52 -25.21 4.79
C ALA A 500 6.84 -24.83 4.10
N SER A 501 6.84 -24.36 2.85
CA SER A 501 8.06 -23.80 2.22
C SER A 501 8.50 -22.51 2.91
N THR A 502 7.56 -21.63 3.25
CA THR A 502 7.81 -20.38 3.99
C THR A 502 8.26 -20.63 5.43
N LEU A 503 7.79 -21.71 6.08
CA LEU A 503 8.18 -22.11 7.44
C LEU A 503 9.43 -23.00 7.49
N ASN A 504 9.70 -23.83 6.47
CA ASN A 504 10.91 -24.64 6.40
C ASN A 504 12.15 -23.77 6.18
N GLN A 505 12.00 -22.64 5.47
CA GLN A 505 13.02 -21.59 5.41
C GLN A 505 13.30 -21.02 6.82
N TRP A 506 12.27 -20.93 7.68
CA TRP A 506 12.39 -20.47 9.07
C TRP A 506 13.02 -21.50 10.03
N GLU A 507 12.85 -22.82 9.80
CA GLU A 507 13.53 -23.86 10.59
C GLU A 507 14.98 -24.10 10.16
N GLN A 508 15.30 -23.97 8.87
CA GLN A 508 16.67 -24.09 8.38
C GLN A 508 17.54 -22.90 8.83
N GLU A 509 17.02 -21.67 8.81
CA GLU A 509 17.74 -20.47 9.29
C GLU A 509 17.97 -20.41 10.81
N LYS A 510 17.36 -21.31 11.60
CA LYS A 510 17.62 -21.43 13.04
C LYS A 510 18.69 -22.46 13.40
N ARG A 511 19.10 -23.29 12.43
CA ARG A 511 20.10 -24.36 12.61
C ARG A 511 21.46 -24.02 11.97
N SER A 512 21.53 -22.98 11.14
CA SER A 512 22.74 -22.29 10.71
C SER A 512 22.97 -21.05 11.55
#